data_AF-A0A3S9B916-F1
#
_entry.id   AF-A0A3S9B916-F1
#
_cell.length_a   1.000
_cell.length_b   1.000
_cell.length_c   1.000
_cell.angle_alpha   90.00
_cell.angle_beta   90.00
_cell.angle_gamma   90.00
#
_symmetry.space_group_name_H-M   'P 1'
#
loop_
_entity.id
_entity.type
_entity.pdbx_description
1 polymer ?
#
loop_
_entity_poly.entity_id
_entity_poly.type
_entity_poly.pdbx_seq_one_letter_code
_entity_poly.pdbx_strand_id
1 'polypeptide(L)'
;MDEEARERLRLGLENLMDDRDYLYRLISNIDWDAQLDAVRSVLRQHRQAADRVSANIKDLEEAAQTYDGPYHYHVVDEHVDAMWQSSYSDAAISLSAIGMVVPMIETIFAQAFQALGEKYVAKGMSPPQHKRWTRAEQHPERWNVQRYFATAGVKTDIISGLRQLCEASGVSPFLGPDYMDWMAALFHYRNQMFHGGFEWSIAQRQSFVKLIAERGWERYFFWSTTNGDPWICYLRDDIIDALPERVFAVLGSLGRFTKALPYELMTDSGDEGPTTSEV
;
A
#
# COMPACT_ATOMS: atom_id res chain seq x y z
N MET A 1 -9.33 40.70 -19.20
CA MET A 1 -9.60 40.22 -17.83
C MET A 1 -8.36 40.58 -17.04
N ASP A 2 -8.51 41.35 -15.96
CA ASP A 2 -7.39 41.83 -15.15
C ASP A 2 -6.61 40.65 -14.54
N GLU A 3 -5.30 40.79 -14.40
CA GLU A 3 -4.39 39.74 -13.91
C GLU A 3 -4.75 39.36 -12.47
N GLU A 4 -5.17 40.34 -11.67
CA GLU A 4 -5.69 40.15 -10.32
C GLU A 4 -7.02 39.37 -10.29
N ALA A 5 -7.85 39.51 -11.34
CA ALA A 5 -9.09 38.76 -11.48
C ALA A 5 -8.84 37.31 -11.92
N ARG A 6 -7.80 37.06 -12.72
CA ARG A 6 -7.33 35.70 -13.05
C ARG A 6 -6.72 35.03 -11.82
N GLU A 7 -5.89 35.73 -11.05
CA GLU A 7 -5.28 35.24 -9.81
C GLU A 7 -6.36 34.84 -8.79
N ARG A 8 -7.37 35.70 -8.58
CA ARG A 8 -8.50 35.42 -7.68
C ARG A 8 -9.39 34.28 -8.17
N LEU A 9 -9.57 34.12 -9.48
CA LEU A 9 -10.32 32.99 -10.04
C LEU A 9 -9.54 31.68 -9.85
N ARG A 10 -8.21 31.70 -10.05
CA ARG A 10 -7.32 30.55 -9.86
C ARG A 10 -7.27 30.12 -8.38
N LEU A 11 -7.11 31.08 -7.47
CA LEU A 11 -7.19 30.86 -6.01
C LEU A 11 -8.58 30.37 -5.56
N GLY A 12 -9.65 30.80 -6.23
CA GLY A 12 -11.03 30.38 -5.94
C GLY A 12 -11.34 28.96 -6.41
N LEU A 13 -10.79 28.53 -7.55
CA LEU A 13 -10.91 27.16 -8.07
C LEU A 13 -10.02 26.16 -7.32
N GLU A 14 -8.83 26.58 -6.89
CA GLU A 14 -7.95 25.76 -6.05
C GLU A 14 -8.53 25.45 -4.67
N ASN A 15 -9.45 26.28 -4.17
CA ASN A 15 -10.20 26.02 -2.94
C ASN A 15 -11.38 25.04 -3.10
N LEU A 16 -11.71 24.61 -4.33
CA LEU A 16 -12.76 23.61 -4.60
C LEU A 16 -12.19 22.20 -4.79
N MET A 17 -10.87 22.07 -4.94
CA MET A 17 -10.18 20.79 -5.15
C MET A 17 -9.80 20.18 -3.80
N ASP A 18 -10.06 18.87 -3.64
CA ASP A 18 -9.49 18.12 -2.52
C ASP A 18 -7.97 18.01 -2.70
N ASP A 19 -7.22 17.85 -1.61
CA ASP A 19 -5.76 17.74 -1.65
C ASP A 19 -5.31 16.66 -2.66
N ARG A 20 -6.08 15.57 -2.76
CA ARG A 20 -5.85 14.46 -3.66
C ARG A 20 -5.98 14.83 -5.14
N ASP A 21 -6.81 15.81 -5.49
CA ASP A 21 -7.02 16.19 -6.90
C ASP A 21 -5.74 16.80 -7.49
N TYR A 22 -4.86 17.35 -6.65
CA TYR A 22 -3.53 17.80 -7.09
C TYR A 22 -2.66 16.65 -7.58
N LEU A 23 -2.90 15.41 -7.14
CA LEU A 23 -2.16 14.23 -7.61
C LEU A 23 -2.34 13.98 -9.11
N TYR A 24 -3.46 14.42 -9.71
CA TYR A 24 -3.68 14.32 -11.16
C TYR A 24 -2.63 15.07 -11.99
N ARG A 25 -1.90 16.02 -11.39
CA ARG A 25 -0.77 16.68 -12.05
C ARG A 25 0.46 15.78 -12.21
N LEU A 26 0.53 14.67 -11.47
CA LEU A 26 1.58 13.65 -11.59
C LEU A 26 1.04 12.34 -12.17
N ILE A 27 -0.18 11.93 -11.80
CA ILE A 27 -0.79 10.68 -12.25
C ILE A 27 -2.14 10.99 -12.90
N SER A 28 -2.20 11.03 -14.23
CA SER A 28 -3.44 11.39 -14.97
C SER A 28 -4.12 10.22 -15.66
N ASN A 29 -3.51 9.04 -15.63
CA ASN A 29 -3.87 7.86 -16.42
C ASN A 29 -4.43 6.70 -15.56
N ILE A 30 -4.62 6.90 -14.26
CA ILE A 30 -5.16 5.90 -13.34
C ILE A 30 -6.44 6.43 -12.70
N ASP A 31 -7.49 5.61 -12.73
CA ASP A 31 -8.69 5.83 -11.94
C ASP A 31 -8.56 5.09 -10.59
N TRP A 32 -7.88 5.71 -9.62
CA TRP A 32 -7.69 5.11 -8.30
C TRP A 32 -8.98 5.05 -7.48
N ASP A 33 -9.96 5.91 -7.77
CA ASP A 33 -11.26 5.88 -7.09
C ASP A 33 -12.03 4.64 -7.50
N ALA A 34 -12.13 4.36 -8.79
CA ALA A 34 -12.74 3.12 -9.27
C ALA A 34 -11.98 1.87 -8.78
N GLN A 35 -10.64 1.92 -8.73
CA GLN A 35 -9.85 0.81 -8.18
C GLN A 35 -10.12 0.59 -6.69
N LEU A 36 -10.14 1.66 -5.88
CA LEU A 36 -10.43 1.56 -4.44
C LEU A 36 -11.85 1.07 -4.18
N ASP A 37 -12.83 1.53 -4.95
CA ASP A 37 -14.21 1.07 -4.81
C ASP A 37 -14.37 -0.41 -5.18
N ALA A 38 -13.66 -0.88 -6.21
CA ALA A 38 -13.59 -2.30 -6.54
C ALA A 38 -12.96 -3.11 -5.38
N VAL A 39 -11.83 -2.66 -4.83
CA VAL A 39 -11.17 -3.31 -3.68
C VAL A 39 -12.11 -3.34 -2.47
N ARG A 40 -12.73 -2.22 -2.10
CA ARG A 40 -13.72 -2.14 -1.01
C ARG A 40 -14.89 -3.10 -1.24
N SER A 41 -15.37 -3.24 -2.48
CA SER A 41 -16.44 -4.18 -2.80
C SER A 41 -16.02 -5.62 -2.55
N VAL A 42 -14.84 -6.03 -3.01
CA VAL A 42 -14.32 -7.40 -2.81
C VAL A 42 -14.07 -7.69 -1.33
N LEU A 43 -13.42 -6.77 -0.60
CA LEU A 43 -13.15 -6.98 0.83
C LEU A 43 -14.43 -7.11 1.66
N ARG A 44 -15.49 -6.34 1.32
CA ARG A 44 -16.80 -6.50 1.97
C ARG A 44 -17.41 -7.88 1.71
N GLN A 45 -17.26 -8.42 0.51
CA GLN A 45 -17.74 -9.78 0.22
C GLN A 45 -16.96 -10.83 1.00
N HIS A 46 -15.64 -10.67 1.10
CA HIS A 46 -14.79 -11.55 1.91
C HIS A 46 -15.16 -11.51 3.38
N ARG A 47 -15.43 -10.32 3.93
CA ARG A 47 -15.91 -10.16 5.31
C ARG A 47 -17.22 -10.93 5.55
N GLN A 48 -18.18 -10.81 4.65
CA GLN A 48 -19.44 -11.56 4.74
C GLN A 48 -19.23 -13.08 4.65
N ALA A 49 -18.26 -13.54 3.85
CA ALA A 49 -17.91 -14.95 3.78
C ALA A 49 -17.25 -15.43 5.08
N ALA A 50 -16.32 -14.65 5.65
CA ALA A 50 -15.66 -14.95 6.92
C ALA A 50 -16.65 -15.00 8.09
N ASP A 51 -17.63 -14.10 8.13
CA ASP A 51 -18.67 -14.09 9.16
C ASP A 51 -19.54 -15.36 9.10
N ARG A 52 -19.82 -15.89 7.90
CA ARG A 52 -20.54 -17.16 7.72
C ARG A 52 -19.73 -18.37 8.18
N VAL A 53 -18.43 -18.40 7.87
CA VAL A 53 -17.52 -19.46 8.33
C VAL A 53 -17.45 -19.45 9.86
N SER A 54 -17.26 -18.27 10.45
CA SER A 54 -17.23 -18.09 11.91
C SER A 54 -18.54 -18.55 12.58
N ALA A 55 -19.69 -18.20 12.00
CA ALA A 55 -20.99 -18.65 12.51
C ALA A 55 -21.12 -20.18 12.46
N ASN A 56 -20.77 -20.81 11.34
CA ASN A 56 -20.82 -22.27 11.20
C ASN A 56 -19.90 -22.99 12.20
N ILE A 57 -18.70 -22.47 12.43
CA ILE A 57 -17.77 -23.02 13.43
C ILE A 57 -18.38 -22.96 14.83
N LYS A 58 -19.02 -21.85 15.18
CA LYS A 58 -19.66 -21.66 16.48
C LYS A 58 -20.85 -22.61 16.67
N ASP A 59 -21.66 -22.78 15.62
CA ASP A 59 -22.79 -23.72 15.65
C ASP A 59 -22.30 -25.17 15.82
N LEU A 60 -21.21 -25.55 15.14
CA LEU A 60 -20.55 -26.85 15.31
C LEU A 60 -19.92 -27.03 16.70
N GLU A 61 -19.35 -25.97 17.28
CA GLU A 61 -18.83 -25.98 18.65
C GLU A 61 -19.95 -26.24 19.66
N GLU A 62 -21.07 -25.51 19.55
CA GLU A 62 -22.24 -25.69 20.42
C GLU A 62 -22.82 -27.10 20.26
N ALA A 63 -22.93 -27.61 19.03
CA ALA A 63 -23.36 -28.97 18.77
C ALA A 63 -22.42 -30.00 19.39
N ALA A 64 -21.10 -29.83 19.23
CA ALA A 64 -20.10 -30.72 19.81
C ALA A 64 -20.16 -30.73 21.35
N GLN A 65 -20.48 -29.61 22.00
CA GLN A 65 -20.59 -29.52 23.46
C GLN A 65 -21.91 -30.09 24.02
N THR A 66 -23.01 -30.00 23.28
CA THR A 66 -24.36 -30.32 23.77
C THR A 66 -24.90 -31.67 23.30
N TYR A 67 -24.36 -32.22 22.22
CA TYR A 67 -24.86 -33.47 21.63
C TYR A 67 -24.25 -34.70 22.33
N ASP A 68 -25.08 -35.49 23.01
CA ASP A 68 -24.69 -36.73 23.71
C ASP A 68 -25.19 -38.01 22.97
N GLY A 69 -25.40 -37.90 21.65
CA GLY A 69 -25.89 -39.00 20.83
C GLY A 69 -24.78 -39.88 20.24
N PRO A 70 -25.14 -40.98 19.54
CA PRO A 70 -24.19 -41.96 19.00
C PRO A 70 -23.22 -41.42 17.94
N TYR A 71 -23.45 -40.19 17.45
CA TYR A 71 -22.63 -39.51 16.45
C TYR A 71 -21.71 -38.43 17.04
N HIS A 72 -21.55 -38.36 18.37
CA HIS A 72 -20.81 -37.27 19.02
C HIS A 72 -19.40 -37.07 18.46
N TYR A 73 -18.65 -38.16 18.28
CA TYR A 73 -17.32 -38.11 17.67
C TYR A 73 -17.30 -37.50 16.27
N HIS A 74 -18.34 -37.74 15.46
CA HIS A 74 -18.43 -37.17 14.12
C HIS A 74 -18.62 -35.65 14.16
N VAL A 75 -19.46 -35.15 15.09
CA VAL A 75 -19.67 -33.70 15.26
C VAL A 75 -18.40 -33.01 15.76
N VAL A 76 -17.65 -33.65 16.65
CA VAL A 76 -16.33 -33.16 17.10
C VAL A 76 -15.35 -33.10 15.93
N ASP A 77 -15.26 -34.16 15.11
CA ASP A 77 -14.39 -34.19 13.93
C ASP A 77 -14.77 -33.10 12.92
N GLU A 78 -16.06 -32.90 12.65
CA GLU A 78 -16.54 -31.81 11.77
C GLU A 78 -16.18 -30.42 12.30
N HIS A 79 -16.31 -30.20 13.61
CA HIS A 79 -15.90 -28.94 14.24
C HIS A 79 -14.39 -28.70 14.06
N VAL A 80 -13.57 -29.73 14.29
CA VAL A 80 -12.12 -29.66 14.08
C VAL A 80 -11.83 -29.32 12.62
N ASP A 81 -12.37 -30.09 11.66
CA ASP A 81 -12.15 -29.84 10.23
C ASP A 81 -12.54 -28.41 9.82
N ALA A 82 -13.65 -27.88 10.34
CA ALA A 82 -14.08 -26.50 10.09
C ALA A 82 -13.06 -25.47 10.61
N MET A 83 -12.48 -25.68 11.80
CA MET A 83 -11.42 -24.85 12.37
C MET A 83 -10.12 -24.90 11.54
N TRP A 84 -9.77 -26.07 11.02
CA TRP A 84 -8.62 -26.20 10.12
C TRP A 84 -8.84 -25.46 8.80
N GLN A 85 -10.04 -25.60 8.23
CA GLN A 85 -10.41 -24.92 6.99
C GLN A 85 -10.49 -23.40 7.12
N SER A 86 -10.94 -22.86 8.26
CA SER A 86 -11.00 -21.40 8.45
C SER A 86 -9.63 -20.74 8.37
N SER A 87 -8.58 -21.39 8.89
CA SER A 87 -7.22 -20.86 8.81
C SER A 87 -6.75 -20.64 7.36
N TYR A 88 -7.12 -21.55 6.45
CA TYR A 88 -6.86 -21.36 5.01
C TYR A 88 -7.75 -20.30 4.38
N SER A 89 -9.01 -20.19 4.81
CA SER A 89 -9.92 -19.13 4.38
C SER A 89 -9.38 -17.75 4.73
N ASP A 90 -8.92 -17.54 5.97
CA ASP A 90 -8.38 -16.26 6.44
C ASP A 90 -7.08 -15.89 5.69
N ALA A 91 -6.24 -16.89 5.42
CA ALA A 91 -5.05 -16.72 4.59
C ALA A 91 -5.39 -16.37 3.12
N ALA A 92 -6.44 -16.96 2.56
CA ALA A 92 -6.91 -16.66 1.21
C ALA A 92 -7.50 -15.24 1.11
N ILE A 93 -8.28 -14.81 2.11
CA ILE A 93 -8.80 -13.45 2.21
C ILE A 93 -7.64 -12.46 2.33
N SER A 94 -6.66 -12.75 3.19
CA SER A 94 -5.44 -11.94 3.34
C SER A 94 -4.69 -11.81 2.03
N LEU A 95 -4.45 -12.92 1.32
CA LEU A 95 -3.78 -12.93 0.01
C LEU A 95 -4.56 -12.12 -1.03
N SER A 96 -5.88 -12.23 -1.06
CA SER A 96 -6.70 -11.43 -1.96
C SER A 96 -6.54 -9.94 -1.67
N ALA A 97 -6.61 -9.55 -0.40
CA ALA A 97 -6.48 -8.16 0.03
C ALA A 97 -5.13 -7.55 -0.33
N ILE A 98 -4.03 -8.20 0.10
CA ILE A 98 -2.67 -7.73 -0.17
C ILE A 98 -2.27 -7.86 -1.64
N GLY A 99 -2.82 -8.85 -2.35
CA GLY A 99 -2.63 -9.04 -3.78
C GLY A 99 -3.23 -7.92 -4.61
N MET A 100 -4.25 -7.22 -4.11
CA MET A 100 -4.81 -6.02 -4.74
C MET A 100 -4.12 -4.74 -4.26
N VAL A 101 -3.93 -4.60 -2.95
CA VAL A 101 -3.50 -3.35 -2.31
C VAL A 101 -2.02 -3.06 -2.54
N VAL A 102 -1.14 -4.05 -2.41
CA VAL A 102 0.32 -3.84 -2.54
C VAL A 102 0.70 -3.39 -3.96
N PRO A 103 0.24 -4.05 -5.04
CA PRO A 103 0.50 -3.57 -6.40
C PRO A 103 -0.09 -2.18 -6.68
N MET A 104 -1.23 -1.83 -6.09
CA MET A 104 -1.81 -0.50 -6.21
C MET A 104 -0.89 0.57 -5.61
N ILE A 105 -0.41 0.37 -4.38
CA ILE A 105 0.55 1.26 -3.72
C ILE A 105 1.83 1.40 -4.54
N GLU A 106 2.39 0.27 -4.99
CA GLU A 106 3.58 0.26 -5.85
C GLU A 106 3.37 1.07 -7.12
N THR A 107 2.23 0.89 -7.79
CA THR A 107 1.90 1.59 -9.02
C THR A 107 1.75 3.10 -8.80
N ILE A 108 1.05 3.50 -7.73
CA ILE A 108 0.87 4.91 -7.35
C ILE A 108 2.23 5.60 -7.18
N PHE A 109 3.12 5.02 -6.39
CA PHE A 109 4.44 5.62 -6.16
C PHE A 109 5.34 5.56 -7.40
N ALA A 110 5.34 4.44 -8.13
CA ALA A 110 6.14 4.30 -9.34
C ALA A 110 5.78 5.38 -10.37
N GLN A 111 4.49 5.57 -10.63
CA GLN A 111 4.03 6.57 -11.60
C GLN A 111 4.23 8.00 -11.09
N ALA A 112 3.94 8.29 -9.81
CA ALA A 112 4.18 9.60 -9.23
C ALA A 112 5.65 10.02 -9.36
N PHE A 113 6.60 9.14 -9.00
CA PHE A 113 8.02 9.47 -9.04
C PHE A 113 8.58 9.52 -10.45
N GLN A 114 8.09 8.66 -11.35
CA GLN A 114 8.45 8.75 -12.76
C GLN A 114 8.03 10.10 -13.35
N ALA A 115 6.76 10.47 -13.20
CA ALA A 115 6.22 11.73 -13.70
C ALA A 115 6.92 12.95 -13.07
N LEU A 116 7.22 12.89 -11.77
CA LEU A 116 8.00 13.93 -11.09
C LEU A 116 9.39 14.08 -11.72
N GLY A 117 10.07 12.96 -11.99
CA GLY A 117 11.36 12.95 -12.65
C GLY A 117 11.33 13.54 -14.05
N GLU A 118 10.31 13.18 -14.84
CA GLU A 118 10.07 13.73 -16.17
C GLU A 118 9.86 15.26 -16.13
N LYS A 119 9.10 15.77 -15.15
CA LYS A 119 8.93 17.22 -14.94
C LYS A 119 10.24 17.93 -14.60
N TYR A 120 11.06 17.37 -13.71
CA TYR A 120 12.39 17.94 -13.41
C TYR A 120 13.27 18.03 -14.67
N VAL A 121 13.28 16.98 -15.48
CA VAL A 121 14.04 16.94 -16.74
C VAL A 121 13.51 17.97 -17.73
N ALA A 122 12.18 18.03 -17.94
CA ALA A 122 11.54 18.95 -18.87
C ALA A 122 11.79 20.43 -18.52
N LYS A 123 11.85 20.75 -17.22
CA LYS A 123 12.10 22.10 -16.72
C LYS A 123 13.58 22.44 -16.56
N GLY A 124 14.48 21.50 -16.82
CA GLY A 124 15.91 21.69 -16.57
C GLY A 124 16.24 21.98 -15.09
N MET A 125 15.36 21.56 -14.17
CA MET A 125 15.50 21.80 -12.74
C MET A 125 16.25 20.64 -12.08
N SER A 126 17.07 20.96 -11.08
CA SER A 126 17.69 19.94 -10.23
C SER A 126 16.75 19.54 -9.09
N PRO A 127 16.62 18.24 -8.77
CA PRO A 127 15.88 17.81 -7.59
C PRO A 127 16.58 18.24 -6.29
N PRO A 128 15.88 18.21 -5.14
CA PRO A 128 16.45 18.57 -3.85
C PRO A 128 17.72 17.79 -3.54
N GLN A 129 18.68 18.40 -2.85
CA GLN A 129 19.96 17.74 -2.55
C GLN A 129 19.74 16.48 -1.70
N HIS A 130 20.18 15.32 -2.22
CA HIS A 130 20.09 14.06 -1.49
C HIS A 130 21.12 13.04 -1.97
N LYS A 131 21.60 12.18 -1.06
CA LYS A 131 22.60 11.13 -1.36
C LYS A 131 22.16 10.19 -2.49
N ARG A 132 20.85 9.97 -2.66
CA ARG A 132 20.30 9.17 -3.77
C ARG A 132 20.73 9.73 -5.11
N TRP A 133 20.55 11.03 -5.33
CA TRP A 133 20.85 11.67 -6.62
C TRP A 133 22.33 11.67 -6.91
N THR A 134 23.17 11.87 -5.90
CA THR A 134 24.63 11.74 -6.05
C THR A 134 25.05 10.34 -6.45
N ARG A 135 24.48 9.29 -5.83
CA ARG A 135 24.82 7.90 -6.15
C ARG A 135 24.24 7.42 -7.47
N ALA A 136 23.08 7.93 -7.85
CA ALA A 136 22.41 7.58 -9.09
C ALA A 136 23.00 8.33 -10.29
N GLU A 137 23.60 9.51 -10.10
CA GLU A 137 24.14 10.35 -11.16
C GLU A 137 23.12 10.52 -12.32
N GLN A 138 23.48 10.10 -13.53
CA GLN A 138 22.63 10.12 -14.73
C GLN A 138 21.99 8.75 -15.03
N HIS A 139 21.92 7.84 -14.04
CA HIS A 139 21.33 6.52 -14.23
C HIS A 139 19.86 6.64 -14.69
N PRO A 140 19.45 5.93 -15.76
CA PRO A 140 18.10 6.06 -16.32
C PRO A 140 17.00 5.73 -15.31
N GLU A 141 17.25 4.76 -14.42
CA GLU A 141 16.30 4.35 -13.38
C GLU A 141 16.41 5.13 -12.06
N ARG A 142 17.02 6.34 -12.05
CA ARG A 142 17.18 7.12 -10.81
C ARG A 142 15.85 7.48 -10.12
N TRP A 143 14.75 7.53 -10.87
CA TRP A 143 13.38 7.76 -10.38
C TRP A 143 12.56 6.47 -10.17
N ASN A 144 13.14 5.28 -10.40
CA ASN A 144 12.44 4.01 -10.22
C ASN A 144 12.40 3.62 -8.72
N VAL A 145 11.19 3.38 -8.20
CA VAL A 145 10.93 2.94 -6.80
C VAL A 145 11.48 1.56 -6.49
N GLN A 146 11.61 0.70 -7.49
CA GLN A 146 12.15 -0.65 -7.32
C GLN A 146 13.69 -0.64 -7.20
N ARG A 147 14.34 0.49 -7.49
CA ARG A 147 15.80 0.63 -7.44
C ARG A 147 16.25 1.36 -6.19
N TYR A 148 17.15 0.72 -5.47
CA TYR A 148 17.87 1.29 -4.33
C TYR A 148 19.33 1.56 -4.70
N PHE A 149 19.77 2.81 -4.54
CA PHE A 149 21.14 3.23 -4.84
C PHE A 149 21.98 3.21 -3.57
N ALA A 150 22.63 2.06 -3.31
CA ALA A 150 23.54 1.86 -2.19
C ALA A 150 24.95 2.38 -2.50
N THR A 151 25.81 2.46 -1.48
CA THR A 151 27.24 2.76 -1.70
C THR A 151 27.93 1.67 -2.54
N ALA A 152 27.50 0.42 -2.41
CA ALA A 152 28.06 -0.73 -3.13
C ALA A 152 27.39 -0.99 -4.50
N GLY A 153 26.65 -0.02 -5.05
CA GLY A 153 25.95 -0.13 -6.33
C GLY A 153 24.42 -0.18 -6.22
N VAL A 154 23.79 -0.47 -7.36
CA VAL A 154 22.32 -0.48 -7.51
C VAL A 154 21.76 -1.85 -7.12
N LYS A 155 20.69 -1.87 -6.34
CA LYS A 155 19.96 -3.09 -5.94
C LYS A 155 18.49 -2.99 -6.33
N THR A 156 17.88 -4.14 -6.62
CA THR A 156 16.42 -4.27 -6.76
C THR A 156 15.82 -4.56 -5.40
N ASP A 157 15.20 -3.54 -4.80
CA ASP A 157 14.53 -3.63 -3.51
C ASP A 157 13.56 -2.46 -3.40
N ILE A 158 12.27 -2.75 -3.60
CA ILE A 158 11.22 -1.73 -3.59
C ILE A 158 11.08 -1.05 -2.22
N ILE A 159 11.30 -1.76 -1.12
CA ILE A 159 11.11 -1.20 0.22
C ILE A 159 12.18 -0.13 0.47
N SER A 160 13.44 -0.46 0.18
CA SER A 160 14.55 0.50 0.30
C SER A 160 14.49 1.59 -0.76
N GLY A 161 14.11 1.25 -2.00
CA GLY A 161 14.02 2.21 -3.10
C GLY A 161 12.91 3.24 -2.91
N LEU A 162 11.73 2.81 -2.49
CA LEU A 162 10.59 3.67 -2.14
C LEU A 162 10.96 4.63 -1.00
N ARG A 163 11.50 4.12 0.11
CA ARG A 163 11.94 4.95 1.23
C ARG A 163 12.96 5.99 0.78
N GLN A 164 13.98 5.55 0.04
CA GLN A 164 15.02 6.43 -0.46
C GLN A 164 14.48 7.53 -1.39
N LEU A 165 13.47 7.23 -2.23
CA LEU A 165 12.82 8.23 -3.07
C LEU A 165 11.96 9.19 -2.27
N CYS A 166 11.15 8.72 -1.33
CA CYS A 166 10.35 9.60 -0.49
C CYS A 166 11.21 10.60 0.28
N GLU A 167 12.37 10.16 0.79
CA GLU A 167 13.35 11.04 1.43
C GLU A 167 13.99 12.01 0.42
N ALA A 168 14.41 11.50 -0.75
CA ALA A 168 15.13 12.29 -1.74
C ALA A 168 14.30 13.36 -2.45
N SER A 169 12.99 13.13 -2.56
CA SER A 169 12.02 14.00 -3.23
C SER A 169 11.31 14.95 -2.26
N GLY A 170 11.40 14.70 -0.94
CA GLY A 170 10.69 15.48 0.07
C GLY A 170 9.25 15.04 0.32
N VAL A 171 8.85 13.83 -0.11
CA VAL A 171 7.53 13.25 0.19
C VAL A 171 7.41 12.82 1.66
N SER A 172 8.51 12.38 2.30
CA SER A 172 8.48 11.80 3.65
C SER A 172 7.72 12.62 4.71
N PRO A 173 7.83 13.97 4.79
CA PRO A 173 7.08 14.78 5.74
C PRO A 173 5.55 14.78 5.55
N PHE A 174 5.07 14.39 4.36
CA PHE A 174 3.64 14.33 4.05
C PHE A 174 3.00 12.99 4.39
N LEU A 175 3.82 11.95 4.58
CA LEU A 175 3.38 10.60 4.92
C LEU A 175 3.17 10.47 6.43
N GLY A 176 2.24 9.61 6.83
CA GLY A 176 2.08 9.22 8.23
C GLY A 176 3.36 8.58 8.80
N PRO A 177 3.64 8.73 10.10
CA PRO A 177 4.90 8.28 10.72
C PRO A 177 5.10 6.76 10.63
N ASP A 178 4.03 5.97 10.51
CA ASP A 178 4.07 4.51 10.39
C ASP A 178 3.99 4.00 8.95
N TYR A 179 3.79 4.85 7.94
CA TYR A 179 3.45 4.40 6.57
C TYR A 179 4.55 3.57 5.93
N MET A 180 5.81 3.97 6.09
CA MET A 180 6.95 3.23 5.55
C MET A 180 7.12 1.86 6.20
N ASP A 181 6.76 1.75 7.47
CA ASP A 181 6.83 0.49 8.21
C ASP A 181 5.65 -0.42 7.86
N TRP A 182 4.44 0.13 7.80
CA TRP A 182 3.24 -0.55 7.34
C TRP A 182 3.40 -1.10 5.92
N MET A 183 3.84 -0.28 4.96
CA MET A 183 4.09 -0.75 3.59
C MET A 183 5.12 -1.86 3.57
N ALA A 184 6.23 -1.73 4.32
CA ALA A 184 7.25 -2.77 4.40
C ALA A 184 6.66 -4.10 4.90
N ALA A 185 5.82 -4.07 5.95
CA ALA A 185 5.13 -5.26 6.46
C ALA A 185 4.30 -5.94 5.36
N LEU A 186 3.49 -5.17 4.62
CA LEU A 186 2.65 -5.70 3.54
C LEU A 186 3.47 -6.25 2.37
N PHE A 187 4.54 -5.57 1.94
CA PHE A 187 5.41 -6.05 0.87
C PHE A 187 6.10 -7.36 1.25
N HIS A 188 6.62 -7.46 2.49
CA HIS A 188 7.25 -8.69 2.98
C HIS A 188 6.24 -9.84 3.04
N TYR A 189 5.06 -9.60 3.61
CA TYR A 189 4.00 -10.61 3.70
C TYR A 189 3.53 -11.05 2.31
N ARG A 190 3.29 -10.11 1.39
CA ARG A 190 2.92 -10.40 0.00
C ARG A 190 3.94 -11.27 -0.70
N ASN A 191 5.22 -10.93 -0.60
CA ASN A 191 6.25 -11.75 -1.24
C ASN A 191 6.28 -13.16 -0.64
N GLN A 192 6.12 -13.29 0.67
CA GLN A 192 6.09 -14.58 1.32
C GLN A 192 4.87 -15.43 0.89
N MET A 193 3.69 -14.84 0.79
CA MET A 193 2.47 -15.52 0.32
C MET A 193 2.54 -15.93 -1.16
N PHE A 194 3.03 -15.04 -2.04
CA PHE A 194 3.12 -15.35 -3.47
C PHE A 194 4.21 -16.39 -3.81
N HIS A 195 5.25 -16.50 -2.99
CA HIS A 195 6.31 -17.50 -3.21
C HIS A 195 6.13 -18.80 -2.41
N GLY A 196 5.46 -18.73 -1.26
CA GLY A 196 5.27 -19.87 -0.34
C GLY A 196 3.84 -20.42 -0.30
N GLY A 197 2.86 -19.78 -0.94
CA GLY A 197 1.45 -20.14 -0.77
C GLY A 197 0.97 -19.94 0.67
N PHE A 198 0.08 -20.82 1.14
CA PHE A 198 -0.44 -20.79 2.51
C PHE A 198 0.42 -21.58 3.50
N GLU A 199 1.20 -22.54 3.01
CA GLU A 199 2.01 -23.43 3.85
C GLU A 199 3.49 -23.20 3.63
N TRP A 200 4.02 -22.20 4.33
CA TRP A 200 5.45 -21.91 4.27
C TRP A 200 6.25 -23.01 4.95
N SER A 201 7.50 -23.20 4.53
CA SER A 201 8.43 -24.07 5.26
C SER A 201 8.64 -23.57 6.70
N ILE A 202 8.98 -24.48 7.62
CA ILE A 202 9.24 -24.14 9.02
C ILE A 202 10.28 -23.02 9.15
N ALA A 203 11.35 -23.08 8.35
CA ALA A 203 12.38 -22.04 8.33
C ALA A 203 11.83 -20.66 7.92
N GLN A 204 10.95 -20.60 6.93
CA GLN A 204 10.29 -19.37 6.52
C GLN A 204 9.36 -18.83 7.63
N ARG A 205 8.59 -19.70 8.29
CA ARG A 205 7.72 -19.30 9.42
C ARG A 205 8.53 -18.70 10.55
N GLN A 206 9.59 -19.40 10.99
CA GLN A 206 10.46 -18.93 12.07
C GLN A 206 11.14 -17.60 11.72
N SER A 207 11.62 -17.47 10.48
CA SER A 207 12.20 -16.21 9.98
C SER A 207 11.19 -15.07 10.01
N PHE A 208 9.95 -15.31 9.57
CA PHE A 208 8.90 -14.29 9.55
C PHE A 208 8.40 -13.93 10.95
N VAL A 209 8.26 -14.90 11.87
CA VAL A 209 7.96 -14.66 13.28
C VAL A 209 9.02 -13.76 13.92
N LYS A 210 10.30 -14.07 13.67
CA LYS A 210 11.42 -13.25 14.16
C LYS A 210 11.36 -11.84 13.58
N LEU A 211 11.11 -11.71 12.27
CA LEU A 211 10.97 -10.41 11.61
C LEU A 211 9.82 -9.59 12.18
N ILE A 212 8.67 -10.23 12.44
CA ILE A 212 7.51 -9.58 13.07
C ILE A 212 7.91 -9.00 14.43
N ALA A 213 8.56 -9.80 15.28
CA ALA A 213 8.99 -9.38 16.61
C ALA A 213 10.05 -8.25 16.57
N GLU A 214 11.01 -8.34 15.66
CA GLU A 214 12.05 -7.31 15.49
C GLU A 214 11.49 -5.97 15.02
N ARG A 215 10.37 -5.99 14.27
CA ARG A 215 9.77 -4.80 13.66
C ARG A 215 8.54 -4.28 14.41
N GLY A 216 8.02 -5.02 15.40
CA GLY A 216 6.79 -4.66 16.10
C GLY A 216 5.54 -4.81 15.22
N TRP A 217 5.50 -5.84 14.37
CA TRP A 217 4.42 -6.07 13.39
C TRP A 217 3.30 -6.99 13.90
N GLU A 218 3.26 -7.33 15.18
CA GLU A 218 2.27 -8.23 15.79
C GLU A 218 0.83 -7.71 15.64
N ARG A 219 0.70 -6.38 15.56
CA ARG A 219 -0.56 -5.70 15.28
C ARG A 219 -1.08 -5.93 13.86
N TYR A 220 -0.25 -6.38 12.92
CA TYR A 220 -0.67 -6.60 11.54
C TYR A 220 -1.08 -8.04 11.28
N PHE A 221 -0.43 -8.99 11.96
CA PHE A 221 -0.52 -10.40 11.64
C PHE A 221 -1.07 -11.23 12.79
N PHE A 222 -1.71 -12.33 12.42
CA PHE A 222 -2.11 -13.41 13.31
C PHE A 222 -1.51 -14.73 12.82
N TRP A 223 -1.20 -15.63 13.75
CA TRP A 223 -0.72 -16.97 13.47
C TRP A 223 -1.68 -18.00 14.03
N SER A 224 -2.20 -18.88 13.18
CA SER A 224 -2.73 -20.16 13.66
C SER A 224 -1.58 -21.03 14.15
N THR A 225 -1.89 -22.00 15.01
CA THR A 225 -0.88 -22.91 15.57
C THR A 225 -1.27 -24.36 15.38
N THR A 226 -0.26 -25.22 15.28
CA THR A 226 -0.41 -26.67 15.31
C THR A 226 0.62 -27.19 16.30
N ASN A 227 0.18 -27.94 17.33
CA ASN A 227 1.04 -28.44 18.41
C ASN A 227 1.84 -27.33 19.13
N GLY A 228 1.29 -26.11 19.19
CA GLY A 228 1.95 -24.95 19.80
C GLY A 228 2.93 -24.20 18.89
N ASP A 229 3.21 -24.72 17.69
CA ASP A 229 4.08 -24.07 16.71
C ASP A 229 3.29 -23.23 15.70
N PRO A 230 3.83 -22.07 15.24
CA PRO A 230 3.21 -21.27 14.20
C PRO A 230 2.99 -22.05 12.90
N TRP A 231 1.78 -21.94 12.35
CA TRP A 231 1.38 -22.70 11.17
C TRP A 231 1.00 -21.81 9.98
N ILE A 232 -0.18 -21.19 9.98
CA ILE A 232 -0.64 -20.31 8.90
C ILE A 232 -0.64 -18.87 9.41
N CYS A 233 -0.06 -17.97 8.62
CA CYS A 233 0.00 -16.54 8.90
C CYS A 233 -1.00 -15.78 8.02
N TYR A 234 -1.82 -14.95 8.65
CA TYR A 234 -2.78 -14.09 7.96
C TYR A 234 -2.82 -12.69 8.57
N LEU A 235 -3.34 -11.74 7.79
CA LEU A 235 -3.60 -10.39 8.30
C LEU A 235 -4.75 -10.45 9.28
N ARG A 236 -4.71 -9.58 10.29
CA ARG A 236 -5.88 -9.38 11.15
C ARG A 236 -7.01 -8.70 10.36
N ASP A 237 -8.23 -9.03 10.72
CA ASP A 237 -9.45 -8.51 10.09
C ASP A 237 -9.52 -6.97 10.08
N ASP A 238 -9.24 -6.35 11.23
CA ASP A 238 -9.24 -4.89 11.39
C ASP A 238 -8.20 -4.21 10.49
N ILE A 239 -7.10 -4.91 10.21
CA ILE A 239 -6.06 -4.46 9.30
C ILE A 239 -6.54 -4.57 7.86
N ILE A 240 -7.19 -5.66 7.47
CA ILE A 240 -7.79 -5.85 6.14
C ILE A 240 -8.83 -4.75 5.87
N ASP A 241 -9.73 -4.53 6.81
CA ASP A 241 -10.80 -3.53 6.71
C ASP A 241 -10.24 -2.11 6.57
N ALA A 242 -9.10 -1.83 7.21
CA ALA A 242 -8.43 -0.53 7.14
C ALA A 242 -7.60 -0.31 5.87
N LEU A 243 -7.31 -1.33 5.06
CA LEU A 243 -6.42 -1.20 3.89
C LEU A 243 -6.89 -0.13 2.89
N PRO A 244 -8.16 -0.09 2.44
CA PRO A 244 -8.59 0.90 1.45
C PRO A 244 -8.45 2.33 1.96
N GLU A 245 -8.79 2.58 3.22
CA GLU A 245 -8.67 3.91 3.83
C GLU A 245 -7.21 4.32 4.01
N ARG A 246 -6.31 3.38 4.30
CA ARG A 246 -4.87 3.67 4.33
C ARG A 246 -4.34 4.03 2.94
N VAL A 247 -4.77 3.34 1.88
CA VAL A 247 -4.39 3.71 0.50
C VAL A 247 -4.96 5.08 0.12
N PHE A 248 -6.21 5.36 0.48
CA PHE A 248 -6.82 6.67 0.28
C PHE A 248 -5.99 7.78 0.97
N ALA A 249 -5.53 7.54 2.19
CA ALA A 249 -4.69 8.49 2.91
C ALA A 249 -3.28 8.65 2.30
N VAL A 250 -2.71 7.61 1.69
CA VAL A 250 -1.48 7.71 0.87
C VAL A 250 -1.71 8.63 -0.33
N LEU A 251 -2.83 8.48 -1.05
CA LEU A 251 -3.19 9.36 -2.16
C LEU A 251 -3.32 10.81 -1.72
N GLY A 252 -4.01 11.08 -0.60
CA GLY A 252 -4.13 12.43 -0.03
C GLY A 252 -2.77 13.01 0.39
N SER A 253 -1.86 12.18 0.91
CA SER A 253 -0.51 12.59 1.27
C SER A 253 0.32 12.99 0.04
N LEU A 254 0.23 12.22 -1.04
CA LEU A 254 0.86 12.55 -2.31
C LEU A 254 0.23 13.78 -2.97
N GLY A 255 -1.08 13.97 -2.83
CA GLY A 255 -1.78 15.18 -3.28
C GLY A 255 -1.26 16.43 -2.59
N ARG A 256 -1.17 16.42 -1.24
CA ARG A 256 -0.55 17.53 -0.46
C ARG A 256 0.90 17.79 -0.84
N PHE A 257 1.69 16.73 -1.02
CA PHE A 257 3.05 16.87 -1.51
C PHE A 257 3.07 17.56 -2.88
N THR A 258 2.22 17.13 -3.80
CA THR A 258 2.13 17.68 -5.15
C THR A 258 1.73 19.15 -5.14
N LYS A 259 0.81 19.54 -4.26
CA LYS A 259 0.41 20.93 -4.02
C LYS A 259 1.55 21.80 -3.47
N ALA A 260 2.45 21.21 -2.68
CA ALA A 260 3.58 21.90 -2.09
C ALA A 260 4.82 22.00 -3.00
N LEU A 261 4.79 21.37 -4.17
CA LEU A 261 5.89 21.46 -5.14
C LEU A 261 5.98 22.87 -5.75
N PRO A 262 7.18 23.29 -6.18
CA PRO A 262 7.37 24.60 -6.83
C PRO A 262 6.44 24.79 -8.03
N TYR A 263 5.86 25.98 -8.16
CA TYR A 263 4.92 26.29 -9.25
C TYR A 263 5.58 26.13 -10.63
N GLU A 264 6.85 26.49 -10.76
CA GLU A 264 7.63 26.38 -11.98
C GLU A 264 7.80 24.93 -12.43
N LEU A 265 7.87 24.00 -11.47
CA LEU A 265 7.96 22.56 -11.74
C LEU A 265 6.60 22.00 -12.19
N MET A 266 5.51 22.52 -11.63
CA MET A 266 4.17 21.97 -11.81
C MET A 266 3.38 22.54 -12.98
N THR A 267 3.81 23.68 -13.53
CA THR A 267 3.22 24.28 -14.74
C THR A 267 3.61 23.53 -15.99
N ASP A 268 2.66 23.25 -16.87
CA ASP A 268 2.96 22.72 -18.20
C ASP A 268 3.38 23.86 -19.14
N SER A 269 4.18 23.56 -20.18
CA SER A 269 4.74 24.58 -21.08
C SER A 269 3.70 25.38 -21.91
N GLY A 270 2.41 25.06 -21.77
CA GLY A 270 1.29 25.80 -22.35
C GLY A 270 0.53 26.70 -21.36
N ASP A 271 0.92 26.71 -20.09
CA ASP A 271 0.31 27.51 -19.01
C ASP A 271 0.98 28.89 -18.85
N GLU A 272 2.04 29.16 -19.61
CA GLU A 272 2.58 30.51 -19.76
C GLU A 272 1.56 31.34 -20.55
N GLY A 273 0.83 32.20 -19.85
CA GLY A 273 -0.02 33.22 -20.47
C GLY A 273 0.77 34.01 -21.52
N PRO A 274 0.09 34.62 -22.51
CA PRO A 274 0.75 35.32 -23.59
C PRO A 274 1.74 36.32 -22.99
N THR A 275 3.02 36.13 -23.29
CA THR A 275 4.07 37.08 -22.99
C THR A 275 3.60 38.42 -23.53
N THR A 276 3.36 39.38 -22.64
CA THR A 276 3.19 40.77 -23.01
C THR A 276 4.54 41.25 -23.55
N SER A 277 4.73 41.03 -24.84
CA SER A 277 5.69 41.78 -25.64
C SER A 277 5.28 43.25 -25.59
N GLU A 278 6.26 44.04 -25.16
CA GLU A 278 6.27 45.50 -25.05
C GLU A 278 5.54 46.20 -26.21
N VAL A 279 4.73 47.21 -25.86
CA VAL A 279 4.63 48.51 -26.56
C VAL A 279 4.54 49.60 -25.51
#